data_AF-A0A139HG87-F1
#
_entry.id   AF-A0A139HG87-F1
#
_cell.length_a   1.000
_cell.length_b   1.000
_cell.length_c   1.000
_cell.angle_alpha   90.00
_cell.angle_beta   90.00
_cell.angle_gamma   90.00
#
_symmetry.space_group_name_H-M   'P 1'
#
loop_
_entity.id
_entity.type
_entity.pdbx_description
1 polymer ?
#
loop_
_entity_poly.entity_id
_entity_poly.type
_entity_poly.pdbx_seq_one_letter_code
_entity_poly.pdbx_strand_id
1 'polypeptide(L)'
;MGEQQVAQIIVESIYNAGVKTVFGIPGAKVDAIFDTLSDHPEIRLVVCRHEQNAAFMAAAMGRITGRPGVCIATSGPGAGNL
;
A
#
# COMPACT_ATOMS: atom_id res chain seq x y z
N MET A 1 7.35 15.36 12.75
CA MET A 1 5.97 15.34 13.30
C MET A 1 4.89 15.40 12.22
N GLY A 2 5.01 16.22 11.16
CA GLY A 2 3.98 16.30 10.12
C GLY A 2 3.86 15.09 9.18
N GLU A 3 4.98 14.46 8.80
CA GLU A 3 5.00 13.36 7.82
C GLU A 3 4.33 12.08 8.33
N GLN A 4 4.55 11.75 9.60
CA GLN A 4 3.91 10.63 10.28
C GLN A 4 2.39 10.81 10.41
N GLN A 5 1.92 12.05 10.55
CA GLN A 5 0.49 12.38 10.57
C GLN A 5 -0.15 12.20 9.18
N VAL A 6 0.55 12.54 8.10
CA VAL A 6 0.07 12.34 6.72
C VAL A 6 -0.03 10.85 6.40
N ALA A 7 1.00 10.07 6.74
CA ALA A 7 0.97 8.62 6.53
C ALA A 7 -0.20 7.95 7.26
N GLN A 8 -0.48 8.36 8.50
CA GLN A 8 -1.64 7.89 9.24
C GLN A 8 -2.96 8.21 8.55
N ILE A 9 -3.15 9.45 8.08
CA ILE A 9 -4.36 9.84 7.34
C ILE A 9 -4.54 8.99 6.06
N ILE A 10 -3.45 8.71 5.34
CA ILE A 10 -3.49 7.85 4.14
C ILE A 10 -3.91 6.43 4.51
N VAL A 11 -3.30 5.82 5.52
CA VAL A 11 -3.60 4.45 5.95
C VAL A 11 -5.03 4.32 6.46
N GLU A 12 -5.50 5.28 7.26
CA GLU A 12 -6.89 5.32 7.74
C GLU A 12 -7.88 5.47 6.58
N SER A 13 -7.55 6.26 5.56
CA SER A 13 -8.38 6.39 4.37
C SER A 13 -8.48 5.07 3.59
N ILE A 14 -7.36 4.34 3.47
CA ILE A 14 -7.33 3.00 2.88
C ILE A 14 -8.19 2.01 3.69
N TYR A 15 -8.07 2.03 5.01
CA TYR A 15 -8.87 1.20 5.91
C TYR A 15 -10.38 1.49 5.76
N ASN A 16 -10.76 2.77 5.79
CA ASN A 16 -12.15 3.22 5.66
C ASN A 16 -12.76 2.89 4.29
N ALA A 17 -11.94 2.73 3.25
CA ALA A 17 -12.36 2.24 1.94
C ALA A 17 -12.62 0.70 1.93
N GLY A 18 -12.51 0.03 3.08
CA GLY A 18 -12.76 -1.40 3.24
C GLY A 18 -11.58 -2.30 2.85
N VAL A 19 -10.40 -1.73 2.59
CA VAL A 19 -9.21 -2.46 2.19
C VAL A 19 -8.65 -3.24 3.40
N LYS A 20 -8.40 -4.54 3.21
CA LYS A 20 -7.83 -5.41 4.25
C LYS A 20 -6.42 -5.91 3.93
N THR A 21 -5.94 -5.67 2.70
CA THR A 21 -4.59 -6.08 2.28
C THR A 21 -4.01 -5.05 1.33
N VAL A 22 -2.78 -4.62 1.61
CA VAL A 22 -2.02 -3.68 0.78
C VAL A 22 -0.76 -4.40 0.29
N PHE A 23 -0.46 -4.25 -1.00
CA PHE A 23 0.72 -4.81 -1.64
C PHE A 23 1.70 -3.69 -1.99
N GLY A 24 3.00 -3.96 -2.02
CA GLY A 24 3.94 -2.94 -2.49
C GLY A 24 5.38 -3.21 -2.19
N ILE A 25 6.22 -2.24 -2.56
CA ILE A 25 7.66 -2.23 -2.29
C ILE A 25 8.02 -0.94 -1.56
N PRO A 26 8.67 -1.03 -0.39
CA PRO A 26 9.08 0.16 0.35
C PRO A 26 10.14 0.94 -0.41
N GLY A 27 10.18 2.25 -0.18
CA GLY A 27 11.23 3.12 -0.68
C GLY A 27 11.21 4.45 0.06
N ALA A 28 12.32 5.20 0.00
CA ALA A 28 12.58 6.36 0.85
C ALA A 28 11.54 7.50 0.79
N LYS A 29 10.62 7.52 -0.18
CA LYS A 29 9.54 8.53 -0.26
C LYS A 29 8.19 8.06 0.25
N VAL A 30 8.07 6.78 0.61
CA VAL A 30 6.83 6.15 1.06
C VAL A 30 7.04 5.30 2.33
N ASP A 31 8.25 5.31 2.89
CA ASP A 31 8.65 4.53 4.08
C ASP A 31 7.72 4.78 5.27
N ALA A 32 7.35 6.03 5.55
CA ALA A 32 6.39 6.36 6.61
C ALA A 32 5.03 5.67 6.42
N ILE A 33 4.58 5.46 5.18
CA ILE A 33 3.32 4.73 4.89
C ILE A 33 3.52 3.23 5.16
N PHE A 34 4.69 2.67 4.81
CA PHE A 34 5.00 1.27 5.09
C PHE A 34 5.12 1.00 6.59
N ASP A 35 5.77 1.88 7.35
CA ASP A 35 5.87 1.78 8.80
C ASP A 35 4.47 1.84 9.43
N THR A 36 3.65 2.81 9.02
CA THR A 36 2.28 2.95 9.52
C THR A 36 1.40 1.73 9.16
N LEU A 37 1.56 1.16 7.96
CA LEU A 37 0.86 -0.06 7.56
C LEU A 37 1.35 -1.28 8.35
N SER A 38 2.64 -1.35 8.67
CA SER A 38 3.23 -2.44 9.46
C SER A 38 2.69 -2.46 10.89
N ASP A 39 2.40 -1.28 11.45
CA ASP A 39 1.84 -1.13 12.80
C ASP A 39 0.30 -1.20 12.84
N HIS A 40 -0.37 -1.17 11.68
CA HIS A 40 -1.83 -1.13 11.62
C HIS A 40 -2.45 -2.48 12.00
N PRO A 41 -3.37 -2.54 12.97
CA PRO A 41 -3.86 -3.81 13.54
C PRO A 41 -4.73 -4.64 12.58
N GLU A 42 -5.36 -3.99 11.59
CA GLU A 42 -6.34 -4.64 10.70
C GLU A 42 -5.97 -4.71 9.23
N ILE A 43 -4.92 -4.00 8.78
CA ILE A 43 -4.48 -4.04 7.40
C ILE A 43 -3.29 -4.97 7.33
N ARG A 44 -3.37 -5.98 6.47
CA ARG A 44 -2.20 -6.81 6.16
C ARG A 44 -1.34 -6.13 5.11
N LEU A 45 -0.09 -5.83 5.45
CA LEU A 45 0.93 -5.43 4.49
C LEU A 45 1.61 -6.65 3.87
N VAL A 46 1.69 -6.70 2.55
CA VAL A 46 2.43 -7.72 1.78
C VAL A 46 3.55 -7.05 1.00
N VAL A 47 4.77 -7.15 1.53
CA VAL A 47 5.98 -6.64 0.85
C VAL A 47 6.34 -7.56 -0.30
N CYS A 48 6.49 -6.98 -1.49
CA CYS A 48 6.74 -7.67 -2.74
C CYS A 48 8.21 -7.51 -3.17
N ARG A 49 8.65 -8.36 -4.10
CA ARG A 49 9.99 -8.26 -4.71
C ARG A 49 10.03 -7.47 -6.01
N HIS A 50 8.89 -7.35 -6.69
CA HIS A 50 8.75 -6.58 -7.93
C HIS A 50 7.42 -5.81 -7.94
N GLU A 51 7.41 -4.56 -8.39
CA GLU A 51 6.23 -3.68 -8.34
C GLU A 51 5.09 -4.21 -9.21
N GLN A 52 5.40 -4.68 -10.42
CA GLN A 52 4.42 -5.34 -11.29
C GLN A 52 3.65 -6.50 -10.61
N ASN A 53 4.32 -7.31 -9.79
CA ASN A 53 3.65 -8.39 -9.05
C ASN A 53 2.69 -7.81 -8.01
N ALA A 54 3.09 -6.74 -7.32
CA ALA A 54 2.24 -6.04 -6.37
C ALA A 54 0.99 -5.45 -7.06
N ALA A 55 1.17 -4.85 -8.23
CA ALA A 55 0.08 -4.31 -9.05
C ALA A 55 -0.90 -5.40 -9.49
N PHE A 56 -0.40 -6.54 -9.99
CA PHE A 56 -1.25 -7.67 -10.38
C PHE A 56 -2.03 -8.27 -9.21
N MET A 57 -1.40 -8.43 -8.04
CA MET A 57 -2.08 -8.92 -6.83
C MET A 57 -3.16 -7.94 -6.35
N ALA A 58 -2.88 -6.64 -6.33
CA ALA A 58 -3.87 -5.62 -5.99
C ALA A 58 -5.05 -5.65 -6.96
N ALA A 59 -4.78 -5.70 -8.28
CA ALA A 59 -5.82 -5.76 -9.29
C ALA A 59 -6.68 -7.03 -9.19
N ALA A 60 -6.07 -8.18 -8.87
CA ALA A 60 -6.80 -9.43 -8.63
C ALA A 60 -7.69 -9.32 -7.39
N MET A 61 -7.17 -8.78 -6.28
CA MET A 61 -7.94 -8.57 -5.05
C MET A 61 -9.17 -7.71 -5.31
N GLY A 62 -9.01 -6.62 -6.08
CA GLY A 62 -10.13 -5.75 -6.40
C GLY A 62 -11.23 -6.45 -7.21
N ARG A 63 -10.83 -7.27 -8.19
CA ARG A 63 -11.78 -8.06 -9.00
C ARG A 63 -12.49 -9.16 -8.22
N ILE A 64 -11.79 -9.84 -7.31
CA ILE A 64 -12.34 -10.98 -6.57
C ILE A 64 -13.27 -10.52 -5.45
N THR A 65 -12.93 -9.42 -4.77
CA THR A 65 -13.66 -8.99 -3.56
C THR A 65 -14.70 -7.89 -3.81
N GLY A 66 -14.63 -7.22 -4.95
CA GLY A 66 -15.44 -6.02 -5.22
C GLY A 66 -15.04 -4.81 -4.36
N ARG A 67 -13.95 -4.89 -3.59
CA ARG A 67 -13.37 -3.79 -2.80
C ARG A 67 -12.19 -3.17 -3.56
N PRO A 68 -11.73 -1.96 -3.23
CA PRO A 68 -10.52 -1.42 -3.84
C PRO A 68 -9.30 -2.33 -3.62
N GLY A 69 -8.54 -2.59 -4.67
CA GLY A 69 -7.21 -3.20 -4.59
C GLY A 69 -6.14 -2.12 -4.48
N VAL A 70 -5.22 -2.23 -3.52
CA VAL A 70 -4.21 -1.20 -3.26
C VAL A 70 -2.79 -1.72 -3.46
N CYS A 71 -2.02 -0.99 -4.28
CA CYS A 71 -0.60 -1.19 -4.48
C CYS A 71 0.17 0.12 -4.23
N ILE A 72 1.29 0.05 -3.52
CA ILE A 72 2.15 1.21 -3.22
C ILE A 72 3.57 0.98 -3.76
N ALA A 73 4.10 1.95 -4.49
CA ALA A 73 5.49 2.01 -4.91
C ALA A 73 6.07 3.42 -4.70
N THR A 74 7.39 3.50 -4.58
CA THR A 74 8.10 4.78 -4.48
C THR A 74 8.18 5.51 -5.82
N SER A 75 8.47 6.81 -5.79
CA SER A 75 8.69 7.60 -7.01
C SER A 75 9.87 7.08 -7.83
N GLY A 76 9.89 7.39 -9.13
CA GLY A 76 10.97 6.99 -10.03
C GLY A 76 10.70 5.61 -10.65
N PRO A 77 11.71 4.72 -10.75
CA PRO A 77 11.53 3.41 -11.37
C PRO A 77 10.41 2.57 -10.74
N GLY A 78 10.20 2.66 -9.43
CA GLY A 78 9.13 1.93 -8.76
C GLY A 78 7.74 2.26 -9.29
N ALA A 79 7.45 3.54 -9.52
CA ALA A 79 6.20 3.97 -10.13
C ALA A 79 6.07 3.53 -11.60
N GLY A 80 7.18 3.49 -12.35
CA GLY A 80 7.19 3.02 -13.74
C GLY A 80 7.07 1.50 -13.90
N ASN A 81 7.36 0.73 -12.85
CA ASN A 81 7.30 -0.73 -12.82
C ASN A 81 5.92 -1.28 -12.38
N LEU A 82 4.98 -0.42 -11.98
CA LEU A 82 3.59 -0.78 -11.69
C LEU A 82 2.81 -1.04 -12.98
#